data_AF-A0A9E1W3B7-F1
#
_entry.id   AF-A0A9E1W3B7-F1
#
_cell.length_a   1.000
_cell.length_b   1.000
_cell.length_c   1.000
_cell.angle_alpha   90.00
_cell.angle_beta   90.00
_cell.angle_gamma   90.00
#
_symmetry.space_group_name_H-M   'P 1'
#
loop_
_entity.id
_entity.type
_entity.pdbx_description
1 polymer ?
#
loop_
_entity_poly.entity_id
_entity_poly.type
_entity_poly.pdbx_seq_one_letter_code
_entity_poly.pdbx_strand_id
1 'polypeptide(L)'
;MLPIVLDSDQVNLLMEDASRGANAKLKINLEDQEITTSDGLIINFKIDKFLKHCLLNGLDDIDLTLEKAKKIDSYEKKIENDRPWV
;
A
#
# COMPACT_ATOMS: atom_id res chain seq x y z
N MET A 1 0.40 5.56 -6.62
CA MET A 1 -1.05 5.68 -6.94
C MET A 1 -1.81 4.65 -6.11
N LEU A 2 -2.92 5.01 -5.46
CA LEU A 2 -3.65 4.12 -4.55
C LEU A 2 -5.06 3.84 -5.11
N PRO A 3 -5.24 2.72 -5.83
CA PRO A 3 -6.56 2.35 -6.34
C PRO A 3 -7.43 1.85 -5.19
N ILE A 4 -8.53 2.57 -4.94
CA ILE A 4 -9.55 2.21 -3.94
C ILE A 4 -10.80 1.78 -4.69
N VAL A 5 -11.28 0.56 -4.43
CA VAL A 5 -12.56 0.09 -4.95
C VAL A 5 -13.65 0.47 -3.96
N LEU A 6 -14.62 1.24 -4.41
CA LEU A 6 -15.77 1.72 -3.64
C LEU A 6 -17.04 1.46 -4.44
N ASP A 7 -18.16 1.33 -3.74
CA ASP A 7 -19.47 1.25 -4.40
C ASP A 7 -19.84 2.59 -5.03
N SER A 8 -20.63 2.54 -6.10
CA SER A 8 -21.06 3.73 -6.85
C SER A 8 -21.72 4.79 -5.96
N ASP A 9 -22.52 4.37 -4.98
CA ASP A 9 -23.19 5.27 -4.03
C ASP A 9 -22.19 5.98 -3.11
N GLN A 10 -21.15 5.27 -2.67
CA GLN A 10 -20.08 5.84 -1.85
C GLN A 10 -19.23 6.83 -2.66
N VAL A 11 -18.95 6.51 -3.93
CA VAL A 11 -18.24 7.42 -4.84
C VAL A 11 -19.03 8.71 -5.06
N ASN A 12 -20.35 8.60 -5.27
CA ASN A 12 -21.21 9.77 -5.45
C ASN A 12 -21.23 10.65 -4.19
N LEU A 13 -21.33 10.04 -3.01
CA LEU A 13 -21.27 10.75 -1.73
C LEU A 13 -19.94 11.50 -1.55
N LEU A 14 -18.82 10.83 -1.84
CA LEU A 14 -17.49 11.43 -1.78
C LEU A 14 -17.31 12.55 -2.82
N MET A 15 -17.91 12.41 -4.01
CA MET A 15 -17.91 13.44 -5.05
C MET A 15 -18.73 14.66 -4.64
N GLU A 16 -19.90 14.46 -4.03
CA GLU A 16 -20.70 15.56 -3.48
C GLU A 16 -19.95 16.29 -2.37
N ASP A 17 -19.35 15.54 -1.44
CA ASP A 17 -18.57 16.13 -0.35
C ASP A 17 -17.34 16.88 -0.87
N ALA A 18 -16.66 16.36 -1.89
CA ALA A 18 -15.56 17.05 -2.57
C ALA A 18 -16.04 18.33 -3.30
N SER A 19 -17.26 18.32 -3.84
CA SER A 19 -17.86 19.46 -4.54
C SER A 19 -18.26 20.59 -3.59
N ARG A 20 -18.55 20.29 -2.32
CA ARG A 20 -18.91 21.28 -1.28
C ARG A 20 -17.79 22.25 -0.89
N GLY A 21 -16.59 22.09 -1.45
CA GLY A 21 -15.57 23.14 -1.48
C GLY A 21 -14.27 22.82 -0.75
N ALA A 22 -13.36 23.81 -0.72
CA ALA A 22 -11.94 23.70 -0.36
C ALA A 22 -11.59 23.14 1.04
N ASN A 23 -12.59 22.86 1.88
CA ASN A 23 -12.42 22.25 3.21
C ASN A 23 -12.79 20.76 3.28
N ALA A 24 -13.13 20.12 2.16
CA ALA A 24 -13.34 18.69 2.08
C ALA A 24 -12.02 17.93 2.33
N LYS A 25 -11.66 17.77 3.60
CA LYS A 25 -10.56 16.94 4.06
C LYS A 25 -11.05 15.50 4.13
N LEU A 26 -10.44 14.67 3.31
CA LEU A 26 -10.58 13.22 3.38
C LEU A 26 -9.37 12.67 4.13
N LYS A 27 -9.62 11.94 5.20
CA LYS A 27 -8.58 11.20 5.91
C LYS A 27 -8.66 9.75 5.48
N ILE A 28 -7.60 9.23 4.88
CA ILE A 28 -7.53 7.85 4.41
C ILE A 28 -6.60 7.09 5.35
N ASN A 29 -7.14 6.12 6.08
CA ASN A 29 -6.40 5.23 6.94
C ASN A 29 -6.19 3.88 6.23
N LEU A 30 -4.95 3.62 5.81
CA LEU A 30 -4.55 2.37 5.16
C LEU A 30 -4.49 1.18 6.13
N GLU A 31 -4.22 1.43 7.42
CA GLU A 31 -4.09 0.39 8.43
C GLU A 31 -5.45 -0.23 8.73
N ASP A 32 -6.46 0.61 8.96
CA ASP A 32 -7.84 0.19 9.21
C ASP A 32 -8.68 0.02 7.93
N GLN A 33 -8.15 0.45 6.78
CA GLN A 33 -8.84 0.46 5.48
C GLN A 33 -10.13 1.28 5.50
N GLU A 34 -10.02 2.49 6.07
CA GLU A 34 -11.14 3.39 6.30
C GLU A 34 -10.88 4.76 5.70
N ILE A 35 -11.91 5.36 5.13
CA ILE A 35 -11.93 6.74 4.67
C ILE A 35 -12.85 7.51 5.60
N THR A 36 -12.32 8.52 6.27
CA THR A 36 -13.09 9.46 7.07
C THR A 36 -13.29 10.74 6.29
N THR A 37 -14.54 11.08 5.99
CA THR A 37 -14.89 12.36 5.37
C THR A 37 -14.96 13.47 6.41
N SER A 38 -14.93 14.73 5.98
CA SER A 38 -15.01 15.89 6.88
C SER A 38 -16.31 15.93 7.69
N ASP A 39 -17.37 15.32 7.16
CA ASP A 39 -18.68 15.21 7.81
C ASP A 39 -18.73 14.11 8.88
N GLY A 40 -17.62 13.41 9.13
CA GLY A 40 -17.52 12.33 10.13
C GLY A 40 -17.99 10.97 9.63
N LEU A 41 -18.29 10.84 8.33
CA LEU A 41 -18.68 9.59 7.72
C LEU A 41 -17.46 8.67 7.58
N ILE A 42 -17.62 7.40 7.96
CA ILE A 42 -16.57 6.39 7.87
C ILE A 42 -16.97 5.41 6.77
N ILE A 43 -16.12 5.28 5.75
CA ILE A 43 -16.31 4.38 4.63
C ILE A 43 -15.18 3.37 4.64
N ASN A 44 -15.50 2.10 4.90
CA ASN A 44 -14.54 1.02 4.79
C ASN A 44 -14.35 0.67 3.30
N PHE A 45 -13.10 0.56 2.89
CA PHE A 45 -12.73 0.11 1.55
C PHE A 45 -11.92 -1.18 1.62
N LYS A 46 -11.92 -1.94 0.54
CA LYS A 46 -11.11 -3.15 0.44
C LYS A 46 -9.94 -2.91 -0.50
N ILE A 47 -8.74 -3.20 -0.03
CA ILE A 47 -7.51 -3.17 -0.83
C ILE A 47 -6.81 -4.53 -0.76
N ASP A 48 -6.08 -4.87 -1.81
CA ASP A 48 -5.24 -6.06 -1.81
C ASP A 48 -4.16 -5.96 -0.71
N LYS A 49 -3.91 -7.06 0.00
CA LYS A 49 -2.88 -7.13 1.04
C LYS A 49 -1.49 -6.82 0.50
N PHE A 50 -1.20 -7.20 -0.75
CA PHE A 50 0.08 -6.94 -1.39
C PHE A 50 0.28 -5.44 -1.63
N LEU A 51 -0.71 -4.78 -2.22
CA LEU A 51 -0.70 -3.32 -2.42
C LEU A 51 -0.61 -2.56 -1.09
N LYS A 52 -1.36 -2.99 -0.07
CA LYS A 52 -1.29 -2.41 1.28
C LYS A 52 0.12 -2.54 1.88
N HIS A 53 0.75 -3.69 1.72
CA HIS A 53 2.11 -3.91 2.24
C HIS A 53 3.14 -3.03 1.52
N CYS A 54 3.04 -2.89 0.20
CA CYS A 54 3.91 -1.98 -0.55
C CYS A 54 3.73 -0.51 -0.12
N LEU A 55 2.48 -0.06 0.01
CA LEU A 55 2.16 1.33 0.36
C LEU A 55 2.53 1.69 1.80
N LEU A 56 2.33 0.78 2.77
CA LEU A 56 2.64 1.03 4.19
C LEU A 56 4.15 1.07 4.46
N ASN A 57 4.90 0.20 3.80
CA ASN A 57 6.35 0.11 4.01
C ASN A 57 7.15 1.02 3.05
N GLY A 58 6.46 1.76 2.16
CA GLY A 58 7.13 2.60 1.15
C GLY A 58 7.96 1.80 0.14
N LEU A 59 7.64 0.52 -0.04
CA LEU A 59 8.31 -0.40 -0.96
C LEU A 59 7.87 -0.05 -2.38
N ASP A 60 8.52 0.93 -3.00
CA ASP A 60 8.70 0.91 -4.45
C ASP A 60 9.60 -0.29 -4.79
N ASP A 61 9.50 -0.84 -6.00
CA ASP A 61 10.05 -2.14 -6.49
C ASP A 61 11.49 -2.56 -6.06
N ILE A 62 12.26 -1.64 -5.49
CA ILE A 62 13.60 -1.81 -4.94
C ILE A 62 13.62 -2.74 -3.72
N ASP A 63 12.60 -2.70 -2.85
CA ASP A 63 12.64 -3.51 -1.62
C ASP A 63 12.30 -5.00 -1.83
N LEU A 64 11.49 -5.29 -2.86
CA LEU A 64 11.28 -6.65 -3.35
C LEU A 64 12.57 -7.29 -3.87
N THR A 65 13.53 -6.46 -4.28
CA THR A 65 14.88 -6.89 -4.68
C THR A 65 15.79 -7.08 -3.46
N LEU A 66 15.65 -6.26 -2.41
CA LEU A 66 16.39 -6.38 -1.14
C LEU A 66 15.98 -7.62 -0.31
N GLU A 67 14.71 -8.06 -0.38
CA GLU A 67 14.31 -9.35 0.21
C GLU A 67 15.03 -10.55 -0.44
N LYS A 68 15.45 -10.41 -1.71
CA LYS A 68 16.29 -11.40 -2.39
C LYS A 68 17.78 -11.22 -2.10
N ALA A 69 18.25 -10.06 -1.65
CA ALA A 69 19.66 -9.85 -1.28
C ALA A 69 20.11 -10.81 -0.17
N LYS A 70 19.27 -11.04 0.86
CA LYS A 70 19.56 -12.06 1.89
C LYS A 70 19.62 -13.49 1.34
N LYS A 71 18.81 -13.81 0.31
CA LYS A 71 18.88 -15.11 -0.38
C LYS A 71 20.14 -15.23 -1.23
N ILE A 72 20.59 -14.14 -1.86
CA ILE A 72 21.86 -14.07 -2.59
C ILE A 72 23.02 -14.28 -1.63
N ASP A 73 23.09 -13.55 -0.51
CA ASP A 73 24.14 -13.74 0.52
C ASP A 73 24.20 -15.19 1.02
N SER A 74 23.04 -15.81 1.25
CA SER A 74 22.98 -17.21 1.70
C SER A 74 23.42 -18.22 0.64
N TYR A 75 23.23 -17.89 -0.64
CA TYR A 75 23.64 -18.70 -1.77
C TYR A 75 25.13 -18.51 -2.08
N GLU A 76 25.64 -17.28 -2.03
CA GLU A 76 27.06 -16.96 -2.20
C GLU A 76 27.92 -17.60 -1.11
N LYS A 77 27.51 -17.53 0.17
CA LYS A 77 28.17 -18.27 1.26
C LYS A 77 28.16 -19.78 1.07
N LYS A 78 27.14 -20.31 0.39
CA LYS A 78 27.05 -21.72 0.06
C LYS A 78 28.01 -22.07 -1.09
N ILE A 79 28.08 -21.24 -2.12
CA ILE A 79 29.01 -21.41 -3.24
C ILE A 79 30.46 -21.28 -2.78
N GLU A 80 30.78 -20.31 -1.91
CA GLU A 80 32.14 -20.13 -1.36
C GLU A 80 32.61 -21.38 -0.60
N ASN A 81 31.69 -22.08 0.08
CA ASN A 81 31.98 -23.37 0.73
C ASN A 81 32.04 -24.56 -0.23
N ASP A 82 31.15 -24.63 -1.24
CA ASP A 82 31.09 -25.77 -2.18
C ASP A 82 32.13 -25.68 -3.31
N ARG A 83 32.65 -24.47 -3.61
CA ARG A 83 33.59 -24.20 -4.70
C ARG A 83 34.67 -23.20 -4.27
N PRO A 84 35.66 -23.61 -3.49
CA PRO A 84 36.72 -22.73 -2.95
C PRO A 84 37.73 -22.21 -4.00
N TRP A 85 37.45 -22.37 -5.30
CA TRP A 85 38.34 -21.97 -6.40
C TRP A 85 37.72 -20.93 -7.35
N VAL A 86 36.59 -20.32 -6.98
CA VAL A 86 36.02 -19.14 -7.64
C VAL A 86 36.39 -17.90 -6.84
#